data_AF-A0A1F5I1I0-F1
#
_entry.id   AF-A0A1F5I1I0-F1
#
_cell.length_a   1.000
_cell.length_b   1.000
_cell.length_c   1.000
_cell.angle_alpha   90.00
_cell.angle_beta   90.00
_cell.angle_gamma   90.00
#
_symmetry.space_group_name_H-M   'P 1'
#
loop_
_entity.id
_entity.type
_entity.pdbx_description
1 polymer ?
#
loop_
_entity_poly.entity_id
_entity_poly.type
_entity_poly.pdbx_seq_one_letter_code
_entity_poly.pdbx_strand_id
1 'polypeptide(L)' 'MLVRTTLRLKENIKRSAEKKAHEDNTTLQDIFNRALEEYLEKDAKKQAKKIVFKTHNLGAPLDNLTRDDFYPDPKF' A
#
# COMPACT_ATOMS: atom_id res chain seq x y z
N MET A 1 -26.52 1.04 0.87
CA MET A 1 -27.28 -0.10 1.43
C MET A 1 -26.53 -0.60 2.65
N LEU A 2 -27.17 -0.68 3.82
CA LEU A 2 -26.52 -1.12 5.06
C LEU A 2 -26.85 -2.59 5.33
N VAL A 3 -25.86 -3.36 5.75
CA VAL A 3 -26.01 -4.78 6.08
C VAL A 3 -25.81 -4.98 7.58
N ARG A 4 -26.73 -5.71 8.22
CA ARG A 4 -26.62 -6.02 9.65
C ARG A 4 -25.56 -7.09 9.88
N THR A 5 -24.51 -6.73 10.59
CA THR A 5 -23.41 -7.64 10.93
C THR A 5 -23.17 -7.60 12.43
N THR A 6 -22.93 -8.76 13.04
CA THR A 6 -22.58 -8.87 14.46
C THR A 6 -21.08 -9.11 14.59
N LEU A 7 -20.36 -8.20 15.24
CA LEU A 7 -18.92 -8.29 15.48
C LEU A 7 -18.63 -8.29 16.97
N ARG A 8 -17.71 -9.16 17.41
CA ARG A 8 -17.18 -9.13 18.79
C ARG A 8 -16.04 -8.13 18.87
N LEU A 9 -16.14 -7.19 19.79
CA LEU A 9 -15.16 -6.11 20.01
C LEU A 9 -14.64 -6.18 21.44
N LYS A 10 -13.42 -5.69 21.65
CA LYS A 10 -12.91 -5.50 23.02
C LYS A 10 -13.72 -4.43 23.72
N GLU A 11 -14.05 -4.66 25.00
CA GLU A 11 -14.93 -3.78 25.77
C GLU A 11 -14.39 -2.35 25.87
N ASN A 12 -13.09 -2.20 26.09
CA ASN A 12 -12.43 -0.89 26.15
C ASN A 12 -12.60 -0.10 24.85
N ILE A 13 -12.45 -0.75 23.70
CA ILE A 13 -12.60 -0.11 22.38
C ILE A 13 -14.05 0.34 22.18
N LYS A 14 -15.02 -0.51 22.55
CA LYS A 14 -16.43 -0.16 22.45
C LYS A 14 -16.76 1.09 23.28
N ARG A 15 -16.35 1.12 24.57
CA ARG A 15 -16.59 2.26 25.47
C ARG A 15 -15.95 3.55 24.94
N SER A 16 -14.72 3.48 24.44
CA SER A 16 -14.04 4.64 23.86
C SER A 16 -14.74 5.15 22.60
N ALA A 17 -15.21 4.25 21.74
CA ALA A 17 -15.92 4.61 20.51
C ALA A 17 -17.30 5.23 20.81
N GLU A 18 -18.02 4.72 21.82
CA GLU A 18 -19.30 5.31 22.27
C GLU A 18 -19.12 6.72 22.83
N LYS A 19 -18.08 6.92 23.65
CA LYS A 19 -17.75 8.26 24.16
C LYS A 19 -17.45 9.23 23.02
N LYS A 20 -16.65 8.80 22.04
CA LYS A 20 -16.31 9.60 20.87
C LYS A 20 -17.52 9.90 19.99
N ALA A 21 -18.42 8.93 19.80
CA ALA A 21 -19.68 9.14 19.07
C ALA A 21 -20.52 10.25 19.72
N HIS A 22 -20.58 10.25 21.05
CA HIS A 22 -21.28 11.28 21.80
C HIS A 22 -20.63 12.66 21.67
N GLU A 23 -19.31 12.75 21.79
CA GLU A 23 -18.56 14.00 21.63
C GLU A 23 -18.71 14.60 20.22
N ASP A 24 -18.67 13.75 19.19
CA ASP A 24 -18.72 14.15 17.78
C ASP A 24 -20.16 14.35 17.26
N ASN A 25 -21.20 14.15 18.09
CA ASN A 25 -22.62 14.09 17.67
C ASN A 25 -22.86 13.14 16.48
N THR A 26 -22.19 11.99 16.48
CA THR A 26 -22.30 10.96 15.44
C THR A 26 -22.81 9.65 16.03
N THR A 27 -23.08 8.67 15.18
CA THR A 27 -23.45 7.33 15.64
C THR A 27 -22.21 6.42 15.73
N LEU A 28 -22.29 5.43 16.61
CA LEU A 28 -21.27 4.39 16.70
C LEU A 28 -21.07 3.66 15.35
N GLN A 29 -22.15 3.50 14.58
CA GLN A 29 -22.12 2.90 13.25
C GLN A 29 -21.26 3.72 12.28
N ASP A 30 -21.42 5.05 12.28
CA ASP A 30 -20.66 5.93 11.39
C ASP A 30 -19.16 5.92 11.69
N ILE A 31 -18.80 5.87 12.98
CA ILE A 31 -17.40 5.72 13.40
C ILE A 31 -16.81 4.41 12.86
N PHE A 32 -17.55 3.30 12.97
CA PHE A 32 -17.07 2.01 12.47
C PHE A 32 -16.95 1.98 10.95
N ASN A 33 -17.95 2.51 10.23
CA ASN A 33 -17.91 2.58 8.77
C ASN A 33 -16.72 3.41 8.29
N ARG A 34 -16.53 4.62 8.84
CA ARG A 34 -15.40 5.49 8.50
C ARG A 34 -14.05 4.82 8.81
N ALA A 35 -13.92 4.19 9.96
CA ALA A 35 -12.68 3.49 10.34
C ALA A 35 -12.37 2.31 9.40
N LEU A 36 -13.40 1.58 8.96
CA LEU A 36 -13.26 0.48 7.99
C LEU A 36 -12.88 1.00 6.61
N GLU A 37 -13.54 2.07 6.13
CA GLU A 37 -13.20 2.72 4.86
C GLU A 37 -11.74 3.18 4.85
N GLU A 38 -11.30 3.89 5.90
CA GLU A 38 -9.90 4.32 6.02
C GLU A 38 -8.92 3.15 6.05
N TYR A 39 -9.27 2.05 6.73
CA TYR A 39 -8.43 0.87 6.80
C TYR A 39 -8.27 0.21 5.43
N LEU A 40 -9.38 0.02 4.71
CA LEU A 40 -9.39 -0.56 3.36
C LEU A 40 -8.66 0.33 2.35
N GLU A 41 -8.83 1.65 2.43
CA GLU A 41 -8.11 2.58 1.56
C GLU A 41 -6.60 2.57 1.80
N LYS A 42 -6.16 2.49 3.06
CA LYS A 42 -4.73 2.44 3.40
C LYS A 42 -4.06 1.21 2.79
N ASP A 43 -4.73 0.06 2.86
CA ASP A 43 -4.23 -1.17 2.24
C ASP A 43 -4.25 -1.10 0.71
N ALA A 44 -5.29 -0.52 0.10
CA ALA A 44 -5.34 -0.29 -1.34
C ALA A 44 -4.18 0.61 -1.81
N LYS A 45 -3.90 1.70 -1.08
CA LYS A 45 -2.75 2.60 -1.35
C LYS A 45 -1.41 1.89 -1.16
N LYS A 46 -1.29 1.01 -0.17
CA LYS A 46 -0.07 0.22 0.08
C LYS A 46 0.18 -0.81 -1.00
N GLN A 47 -0.86 -1.47 -1.49
CA GLN A 47 -0.79 -2.40 -2.63
C GLN A 47 -0.48 -1.68 -3.94
N ALA A 48 -1.07 -0.51 -4.19
CA ALA A 48 -0.80 0.30 -5.38
C ALA A 48 0.65 0.84 -5.42
N LYS A 49 1.26 1.09 -4.26
CA LYS A 49 2.67 1.52 -4.14
C LYS A 49 3.69 0.39 -4.32
N LYS A 50 3.27 -0.85 -4.52
CA LYS A 50 4.20 -1.94 -4.84
C LYS A 50 4.74 -1.69 -6.24
N ILE A 51 5.87 -0.99 -6.34
CA ILE A 51 6.55 -0.72 -7.60
C ILE A 51 6.90 -2.08 -8.21
N VAL A 52 6.16 -2.48 -9.25
CA VAL A 52 6.51 -3.63 -10.07
C VAL A 52 7.65 -3.18 -10.96
N PHE A 53 8.89 -3.41 -10.53
CA PHE A 53 10.04 -3.28 -11.41
C PHE A 53 9.92 -4.37 -12.48
N LYS A 54 9.48 -4.00 -13.68
CA LYS A 54 9.59 -4.86 -14.86
C LYS A 54 11.06 -4.87 -15.26
N THR A 55 11.86 -5.68 -14.58
CA THR A 55 13.24 -5.94 -14.98
C THR A 55 13.23 -6.96 -16.11
N HIS A 56 13.89 -6.63 -17.22
CA HIS A 56 14.20 -7.59 -18.26
C HIS A 56 15.55 -8.22 -17.93
N ASN A 57 15.68 -9.54 -18.12
CA ASN A 57 16.96 -10.22 -17.96
C ASN A 57 17.87 -9.83 -19.14
N LEU A 58 18.88 -9.01 -18.87
CA LEU A 58 19.83 -8.50 -19.87
C LEU A 58 21.00 -9.48 -20.15
N GLY A 59 20.95 -10.70 -19.60
CA GLY A 59 22.01 -11.69 -19.73
C GLY A 59 23.15 -11.49 -18.73
N ALA A 60 24.27 -12.19 -18.95
CA ALA A 60 25.44 -12.08 -18.08
C ALA A 60 26.08 -10.69 -18.21
N PRO A 61 26.56 -10.09 -17.09
CA PRO A 61 27.28 -8.83 -17.13
C PRO A 61 28.55 -9.02 -17.96
N LEU A 62 28.66 -8.29 -19.06
CA LEU A 62 29.86 -8.24 -19.89
C LEU A 62 30.83 -7.19 -19.32
N ASP A 63 31.20 -7.33 -18.04
CA ASP A 63 32.06 -6.39 -17.31
C ASP A 63 33.54 -6.48 -17.71
N ASN A 64 33.86 -7.32 -18.69
CA ASN A 64 35.24 -7.62 -19.11
C ASN A 64 35.57 -7.08 -20.51
N LEU A 65 34.67 -6.33 -21.14
CA LEU A 65 34.91 -5.76 -22.46
C LEU A 65 35.49 -4.36 -22.32
N THR A 66 36.65 -4.12 -22.90
CA THR A 66 37.24 -2.79 -23.01
C THR A 66 36.79 -2.13 -24.31
N ARG A 67 36.93 -0.81 -24.39
CA ARG A 67 36.63 -0.04 -25.62
C ARG A 67 37.38 -0.58 -26.83
N ASP A 68 38.58 -1.11 -26.60
CA ASP A 68 39.49 -1.62 -27.61
C ASP A 68 38.97 -2.90 -28.28
N ASP A 69 38.06 -3.64 -27.62
CA ASP A 69 37.41 -4.83 -28.18
C ASP A 69 36.38 -4.50 -29.29
N PHE A 70 35.88 -3.27 -29.32
CA PHE A 70 34.80 -2.86 -30.22
C PHE A 70 35.21 -1.82 -31.26
N TYR A 71 36.23 -1.00 -30.98
CA TYR A 71 36.61 0.11 -31.84
C TYR A 71 38.05 -0.07 -32.31
N PRO A 72 38.29 -0.43 -33.58
CA PRO A 72 39.64 -0.42 -34.12
C PRO A 72 40.18 1.01 -34.14
N ASP A 73 41.49 1.15 -33.89
CA ASP A 73 42.16 2.44 -33.90
C ASP A 73 41.90 3.21 -35.20
N PRO A 74 41.72 4.54 -35.13
CA PRO A 74 41.50 5.35 -36.32
C PRO A 74 42.69 5.21 -37.26
N LYS A 75 42.40 4.80 -38.51
CA LYS A 75 43.39 4.79 -39.59
C LYS A 75 43.72 6.24 -39.94
N PHE A 76 44.94 6.66 -39.63
CA PHE A 76 45.54 7.89 -40.14
C PHE A 76 46.22 7.64 -41.48
#